data_AF-W8C1I5-F1
#
_entry.id   AF-W8C1I5-F1
#
_cell.length_a   1.000
_cell.length_b   1.000
_cell.length_c   1.000
_cell.angle_alpha   90.00
_cell.angle_beta   90.00
_cell.angle_gamma   90.00
#
_symmetry.space_group_name_H-M   'P 1'
#
loop_
_entity.id
_entity.type
_entity.pdbx_description
1 polymer ?
#
loop_
_entity_poly.entity_id
_entity_poly.type
_entity_poly.pdbx_seq_one_letter_code
_entity_poly.pdbx_strand_id
1 'polypeptide(L)'
;MQTICVHSTTMTHINQILMCDNIHRDTVVAAATASDAISYTSNSSAAAQSISNSDCTDVLPYIKTNWCELTDLDLTGNLLTQIDASVRTAPKLRTLVLDQNRIRAVQNLAELSQLQTLSLSVNLIGECIDWHLELGNLVTLNLAQNRLKKLSGLRKLLSLVNLDLSCNLIDELEEVDNVARLPILEALRLTGNPLAGSVDYRPRVLSRFHERAAEISLDSERGTQKELDTALVLSALHTSKMRQISQNSQR
;
A
#
# COMPACT_ATOMS: atom_id res chain seq x y z
N MET A 1 21.58 1.16 -4.57
CA MET A 1 20.99 1.05 -3.23
C MET A 1 19.62 0.42 -3.41
N GLN A 2 19.36 -0.65 -2.68
CA GLN A 2 18.09 -1.38 -2.72
C GLN A 2 17.10 -0.87 -1.66
N THR A 3 17.61 -0.21 -0.61
CA THR A 3 16.78 0.29 0.48
C THR A 3 17.11 1.76 0.77
N ILE A 4 16.09 2.58 1.00
CA ILE A 4 16.20 3.96 1.50
C ILE A 4 15.28 4.09 2.71
N CYS A 5 15.81 4.65 3.80
CA CYS A 5 15.04 4.92 5.02
C CYS A 5 15.28 6.37 5.44
N VAL A 6 14.21 7.18 5.48
CA VAL A 6 14.27 8.58 5.91
C VAL A 6 13.13 8.86 6.88
N HIS A 7 13.51 9.10 8.14
CA HIS A 7 12.55 9.18 9.24
C HIS A 7 12.51 10.56 9.88
N SER A 8 11.33 10.91 10.41
CA SER A 8 11.19 12.06 11.33
C SER A 8 11.68 13.40 10.78
N THR A 9 11.54 13.62 9.46
CA THR A 9 11.89 14.88 8.81
C THR A 9 10.67 15.77 8.60
N THR A 10 10.88 17.06 8.33
CA THR A 10 9.82 18.00 7.97
C THR A 10 9.45 17.95 6.48
N MET A 11 9.81 16.88 5.77
CA MET A 11 9.55 16.75 4.34
C MET A 11 8.06 16.52 4.07
N THR A 12 7.54 17.23 3.07
CA THR A 12 6.12 17.18 2.71
C THR A 12 5.86 16.48 1.38
N HIS A 13 6.91 16.28 0.58
CA HIS A 13 6.83 15.62 -0.73
C HIS A 13 7.88 14.52 -0.86
N ILE A 14 7.53 13.43 -1.53
CA ILE A 14 8.43 12.28 -1.75
C ILE A 14 9.63 12.71 -2.62
N ASN A 15 9.42 13.62 -3.57
CA ASN A 15 10.49 14.11 -4.44
C ASN A 15 11.64 14.79 -3.68
N GLN A 16 11.34 15.51 -2.59
CA GLN A 16 12.35 16.18 -1.77
C GLN A 16 13.30 15.14 -1.16
N ILE A 17 12.75 14.04 -0.68
CA ILE A 17 13.50 12.95 -0.07
C ILE A 17 14.37 12.24 -1.11
N LEU A 18 13.75 11.90 -2.26
CA LEU A 18 14.46 11.25 -3.37
C LEU A 18 15.54 12.16 -3.99
N MET A 19 15.43 13.49 -3.87
CA MET A 19 16.46 14.43 -4.33
C MET A 19 17.57 14.65 -3.31
N CYS A 20 17.26 14.72 -2.01
CA CYS A 20 18.26 14.84 -0.95
C CYS A 20 19.26 13.67 -0.97
N ASP A 21 18.79 12.45 -1.21
CA ASP A 21 19.67 11.28 -1.23
C ASP A 21 20.48 11.17 -2.55
N ASN A 22 19.91 11.69 -3.66
CA ASN A 22 20.63 11.81 -4.92
C ASN A 22 21.81 12.81 -4.80
N ILE A 23 21.63 13.90 -4.03
CA ILE A 23 22.71 14.87 -3.73
C ILE A 23 23.82 14.21 -2.92
N HIS A 24 23.50 13.37 -1.93
CA HIS A 24 24.53 12.63 -1.18
C HIS A 24 25.30 11.64 -2.05
N ARG A 25 24.62 10.97 -2.99
CA ARG A 25 25.25 10.07 -3.95
C ARG A 25 26.20 10.79 -4.90
N ASP A 26 25.80 11.95 -5.43
CA ASP A 26 26.64 12.76 -6.31
C ASP A 26 27.83 13.39 -5.54
N THR A 27 27.69 13.75 -4.26
CA THR A 27 28.85 14.20 -3.46
C THR A 27 29.87 13.10 -3.16
N VAL A 28 29.44 11.84 -3.04
CA VAL A 28 30.38 10.72 -2.82
C VAL A 28 31.14 10.36 -4.11
N VAL A 29 30.54 10.60 -5.29
CA VAL A 29 31.22 10.43 -6.57
C VAL A 29 32.09 11.64 -6.93
N ALA A 30 31.72 12.86 -6.51
CA ALA A 30 32.50 14.08 -6.74
C ALA A 30 33.74 14.22 -5.82
N ALA A 31 33.88 13.42 -4.76
CA ALA A 31 35.03 13.47 -3.86
C ALA A 31 36.24 12.62 -4.31
N ALA A 32 36.16 11.89 -5.44
CA ALA A 32 37.21 10.96 -5.88
C ALA A 32 38.13 11.45 -7.01
N THR A 33 37.93 12.65 -7.58
CA THR A 33 38.91 13.25 -8.51
C THR A 33 38.91 14.77 -8.38
N ALA A 34 39.46 15.27 -7.27
CA ALA A 34 39.90 16.65 -7.15
C ALA A 34 41.44 16.70 -7.16
N SER A 35 42.03 16.35 -8.30
CA SER A 35 43.39 16.73 -8.68
C SER A 35 43.40 16.82 -10.20
N ASP A 36 43.16 18.03 -10.71
CA ASP A 36 43.98 18.67 -11.74
C ASP A 36 43.24 19.87 -12.34
N ALA A 37 43.60 21.04 -11.80
CA ALA A 37 44.19 22.13 -12.56
C ALA A 37 43.63 22.52 -13.96
N ILE A 38 43.15 23.77 -14.01
CA ILE A 38 43.62 24.85 -14.91
C ILE A 38 42.97 25.02 -16.33
N SER A 39 42.40 26.22 -16.49
CA SER A 39 42.33 27.11 -17.68
C SER A 39 41.49 26.80 -18.94
N TYR A 40 40.70 27.82 -19.30
CA TYR A 40 40.47 28.41 -20.63
C TYR A 40 40.93 27.63 -21.89
N THR A 41 40.04 27.43 -22.88
CA THR A 41 40.00 28.17 -24.17
C THR A 41 39.12 27.48 -25.23
N SER A 42 38.75 28.30 -26.20
CA SER A 42 37.89 28.17 -27.38
C SER A 42 38.29 27.12 -28.43
N ASN A 43 37.32 26.86 -29.34
CA ASN A 43 37.45 26.49 -30.76
C ASN A 43 37.24 25.03 -31.23
N SER A 44 36.10 24.85 -31.91
CA SER A 44 35.89 24.32 -33.27
C SER A 44 36.52 23.01 -33.77
N SER A 45 35.63 22.23 -34.39
CA SER A 45 35.76 21.45 -35.65
C SER A 45 35.99 19.92 -35.57
N ALA A 46 34.93 19.22 -35.98
CA ALA A 46 34.88 18.05 -36.87
C ALA A 46 35.84 16.86 -36.67
N ALA A 47 35.27 15.70 -36.32
CA ALA A 47 35.22 14.52 -37.20
C ALA A 47 34.42 13.38 -36.54
N ALA A 48 33.51 12.80 -37.31
CA ALA A 48 32.65 11.69 -36.94
C ALA A 48 33.42 10.36 -36.81
N GLN A 49 32.98 9.49 -35.89
CA GLN A 49 32.79 8.05 -36.20
C GLN A 49 31.98 7.33 -35.10
N SER A 50 30.74 6.97 -35.49
CA SER A 50 29.98 5.77 -35.12
C SER A 50 29.75 5.43 -33.64
N ILE A 51 28.60 5.84 -33.11
CA ILE A 51 27.89 5.12 -32.04
C ILE A 51 26.56 4.65 -32.61
N SER A 52 26.45 3.34 -32.77
CA SER A 52 25.25 2.64 -33.20
C SER A 52 24.19 2.60 -32.10
N ASN A 53 22.98 3.02 -32.45
CA ASN A 53 21.69 2.67 -31.87
C ASN A 53 21.52 2.78 -30.34
N SER A 54 20.88 3.87 -29.92
CA SER A 54 19.78 3.83 -28.95
C SER A 54 18.98 5.11 -29.08
N ASP A 55 18.01 5.08 -29.99
CA ASP A 55 17.05 6.14 -30.20
C ASP A 55 16.14 6.23 -28.98
N CYS A 56 16.35 7.26 -28.17
CA CYS A 56 15.41 7.70 -27.14
C CYS A 56 15.59 9.20 -26.97
N THR A 57 15.25 9.95 -28.01
CA THR A 57 15.12 11.41 -27.94
C THR A 57 13.66 11.79 -28.11
N ASP A 58 13.15 12.50 -27.09
CA ASP A 58 12.17 13.60 -27.18
C ASP A 58 10.96 13.50 -26.26
N VAL A 59 11.18 13.60 -24.94
CA VAL A 59 10.31 14.41 -24.04
C VAL A 59 11.12 14.88 -22.81
N LEU A 60 11.41 16.19 -22.72
CA LEU A 60 11.75 17.03 -21.55
C LEU A 60 12.80 16.53 -20.48
N PRO A 61 13.88 17.29 -20.18
CA PRO A 61 15.11 16.77 -19.59
C PRO A 61 15.26 16.90 -18.06
N TYR A 62 14.30 16.44 -17.23
CA TYR A 62 14.52 16.45 -15.76
C TYR A 62 13.95 15.27 -14.94
N ILE A 63 13.71 14.11 -15.54
CA ILE A 63 13.49 12.87 -14.76
C ILE A 63 14.54 11.86 -15.20
N LYS A 64 15.79 12.13 -14.80
CA LYS A 64 16.86 11.14 -14.88
C LYS A 64 16.50 10.01 -13.90
N THR A 65 16.07 8.89 -14.48
CA THR A 65 15.61 7.67 -13.83
C THR A 65 16.70 7.11 -12.90
N ASN A 66 16.69 7.46 -11.61
CA ASN A 66 17.84 7.18 -10.72
C ASN A 66 17.62 6.09 -9.65
N TRP A 67 16.45 5.44 -9.58
CA TRP A 67 16.14 4.45 -8.53
C TRP A 67 15.68 3.09 -9.07
N CYS A 68 16.21 2.68 -10.23
CA CYS A 68 15.85 1.43 -10.90
C CYS A 68 16.14 0.14 -10.12
N GLU A 69 16.97 0.21 -9.08
CA GLU A 69 17.30 -0.92 -8.20
C GLU A 69 16.69 -0.79 -6.80
N LEU A 70 15.93 0.27 -6.52
CA LEU A 70 15.29 0.46 -5.23
C LEU A 70 14.13 -0.53 -5.06
N THR A 71 14.20 -1.35 -4.01
CA THR A 71 13.19 -2.35 -3.66
C THR A 71 12.43 -1.96 -2.40
N ASP A 72 13.04 -1.23 -1.47
CA ASP A 72 12.45 -0.91 -0.17
C ASP A 72 12.59 0.59 0.12
N LEU A 73 11.47 1.24 0.41
CA LEU A 73 11.42 2.67 0.71
C LEU A 73 10.63 2.89 2.00
N ASP A 74 11.30 3.39 3.02
CA ASP A 74 10.71 3.73 4.31
C ASP A 74 10.81 5.23 4.57
N LEU A 75 9.64 5.87 4.62
CA LEU A 75 9.46 7.31 4.85
C LEU A 75 8.63 7.57 6.11
N THR A 76 8.78 6.73 7.14
CA THR A 76 8.01 6.83 8.37
C THR A 76 8.25 8.14 9.14
N GLY A 77 7.19 8.74 9.68
CA GLY A 77 7.29 9.89 10.57
C GLY A 77 7.56 11.22 9.87
N ASN A 78 7.24 11.35 8.60
CA ASN A 78 7.37 12.60 7.86
C ASN A 78 6.03 13.38 7.83
N LEU A 79 5.97 14.47 7.06
CA LEU A 79 4.77 15.30 6.93
C LEU A 79 4.10 15.15 5.55
N LEU A 80 4.24 13.98 4.92
CA LEU A 80 3.69 13.72 3.60
C LEU A 80 2.17 13.79 3.63
N THR A 81 1.58 14.63 2.77
CA THR A 81 0.13 14.77 2.65
C THR A 81 -0.47 13.91 1.53
N GLN A 82 0.38 13.48 0.59
CA GLN A 82 -0.01 12.68 -0.56
C GLN A 82 1.17 11.83 -1.05
N ILE A 83 0.84 10.81 -1.84
CA ILE A 83 1.83 10.04 -2.61
C ILE A 83 1.97 10.72 -3.97
N ASP A 84 3.14 11.30 -4.22
CA ASP A 84 3.43 11.99 -5.48
C ASP A 84 3.86 11.03 -6.59
N ALA A 85 3.71 11.48 -7.83
CA ALA A 85 4.19 10.83 -9.05
C ALA A 85 5.67 10.37 -9.01
N SER A 86 6.49 10.96 -8.16
CA SER A 86 7.91 10.65 -8.04
C SER A 86 8.20 9.22 -7.59
N VAL A 87 7.24 8.54 -6.95
CA VAL A 87 7.38 7.11 -6.60
C VAL A 87 7.59 6.23 -7.85
N ARG A 88 7.09 6.67 -9.02
CA ARG A 88 7.30 5.98 -10.31
C ARG A 88 8.76 5.90 -10.75
N THR A 89 9.63 6.73 -10.18
CA THR A 89 11.07 6.68 -10.46
C THR A 89 11.77 5.44 -9.87
N ALA A 90 11.06 4.68 -9.03
CA ALA A 90 11.49 3.41 -8.46
C ALA A 90 10.57 2.24 -8.92
N PRO A 91 10.65 1.80 -10.19
CA PRO A 91 9.72 0.81 -10.75
C PRO A 91 9.85 -0.60 -10.15
N LYS A 92 10.98 -0.91 -9.50
CA LYS A 92 11.23 -2.21 -8.84
C LYS A 92 10.84 -2.23 -7.35
N LEU A 93 10.14 -1.21 -6.87
CA LEU A 93 9.77 -1.11 -5.47
C LEU A 93 8.84 -2.27 -5.07
N ARG A 94 9.22 -2.99 -4.01
CA ARG A 94 8.50 -4.11 -3.40
C ARG A 94 7.84 -3.73 -2.09
N THR A 95 8.52 -2.89 -1.30
CA THR A 95 8.07 -2.45 0.01
C THR A 95 8.02 -0.93 0.07
N LEU A 96 6.87 -0.39 0.46
CA LEU A 96 6.68 1.03 0.72
C LEU A 96 6.10 1.24 2.12
N VAL A 97 6.85 1.91 2.98
CA VAL A 97 6.44 2.24 4.34
C VAL A 97 6.28 3.75 4.44
N LEU A 98 5.07 4.20 4.76
CA LEU A 98 4.64 5.60 4.83
C LEU A 98 3.93 5.86 6.17
N ASP A 99 4.33 5.14 7.21
CA ASP A 99 3.69 5.22 8.51
C ASP A 99 3.88 6.60 9.15
N GLN A 100 2.97 7.02 10.02
CA GLN A 100 3.04 8.28 10.76
C GLN A 100 3.21 9.51 9.85
N ASN A 101 2.41 9.58 8.78
CA ASN A 101 2.35 10.71 7.86
C ASN A 101 0.95 11.38 7.92
N ARG A 102 0.63 12.26 6.97
CA ARG A 102 -0.66 12.95 6.87
C ARG A 102 -1.39 12.62 5.57
N ILE A 103 -1.15 11.44 5.02
CA ILE A 103 -1.69 11.00 3.74
C ILE A 103 -3.20 10.82 3.86
N ARG A 104 -3.95 11.37 2.92
CA ARG A 104 -5.41 11.28 2.86
C ARG A 104 -5.93 10.36 1.77
N ALA A 105 -5.16 10.17 0.70
CA ALA A 105 -5.53 9.39 -0.46
C ALA A 105 -4.33 8.59 -0.98
N VAL A 106 -4.63 7.38 -1.45
CA VAL A 106 -3.66 6.50 -2.11
C VAL A 106 -3.81 6.69 -3.62
N GLN A 107 -2.73 7.10 -4.28
CA GLN A 107 -2.68 7.45 -5.69
C GLN A 107 -1.25 7.25 -6.23
N ASN A 108 -1.10 7.20 -7.55
CA ASN A 108 0.19 7.09 -8.25
C ASN A 108 0.97 5.79 -7.96
N LEU A 109 0.30 4.71 -7.58
CA LEU A 109 0.90 3.40 -7.32
C LEU A 109 0.63 2.38 -8.44
N ALA A 110 -0.28 2.67 -9.38
CA ALA A 110 -0.65 1.79 -10.48
C ALA A 110 0.53 1.24 -11.31
N GLU A 111 1.59 2.03 -11.48
CA GLU A 111 2.78 1.63 -12.25
C GLU A 111 3.78 0.78 -11.44
N LEU A 112 3.61 0.65 -10.12
CA LEU A 112 4.48 -0.13 -9.25
C LEU A 112 4.06 -1.61 -9.25
N SER A 113 4.22 -2.25 -10.41
CA SER A 113 3.80 -3.64 -10.62
C SER A 113 4.44 -4.67 -9.67
N GLN A 114 5.57 -4.34 -9.04
CA GLN A 114 6.29 -5.19 -8.11
C GLN A 114 5.95 -4.93 -6.63
N LEU A 115 5.09 -3.95 -6.33
CA LEU A 115 4.76 -3.58 -4.96
C LEU A 115 3.94 -4.68 -4.29
N GLN A 116 4.48 -5.25 -3.22
CA GLN A 116 3.90 -6.36 -2.47
C GLN A 116 3.50 -5.95 -1.06
N THR A 117 4.20 -5.00 -0.46
CA THR A 117 3.97 -4.56 0.92
C THR A 117 3.79 -3.04 0.95
N LEU A 118 2.66 -2.60 1.51
CA LEU A 118 2.34 -1.19 1.71
C LEU A 118 1.91 -0.96 3.16
N SER A 119 2.64 -0.10 3.85
CA SER A 119 2.29 0.33 5.20
C SER A 119 1.95 1.82 5.20
N LEU A 120 0.74 2.13 5.67
CA LEU A 120 0.14 3.45 5.76
C LEU A 120 -0.44 3.68 7.16
N SER A 121 0.16 3.06 8.18
CA SER A 121 -0.29 3.17 9.56
C SER A 121 -0.21 4.61 10.06
N VAL A 122 -1.13 5.04 10.92
CA VAL A 122 -1.13 6.39 11.52
C VAL A 122 -1.13 7.47 10.43
N ASN A 123 -2.16 7.44 9.57
CA ASN A 123 -2.39 8.45 8.52
C ASN A 123 -3.82 9.01 8.64
N LEU A 124 -4.28 9.75 7.62
CA LEU A 124 -5.58 10.44 7.61
C LEU A 124 -6.51 9.90 6.52
N ILE A 125 -6.35 8.63 6.14
CA ILE A 125 -7.13 8.01 5.07
C ILE A 125 -8.56 7.76 5.57
N GLY A 126 -9.54 8.40 4.93
CA GLY A 126 -10.96 8.28 5.29
C GLY A 126 -11.75 7.32 4.40
N GLU A 127 -11.32 7.15 3.15
CA GLU A 127 -12.03 6.39 2.14
C GLU A 127 -11.06 5.59 1.28
N CYS A 128 -11.48 4.40 0.87
CA CYS A 128 -10.80 3.60 -0.15
C CYS A 128 -11.73 3.43 -1.35
N ILE A 129 -11.41 4.05 -2.48
CA ILE A 129 -12.20 4.01 -3.73
C ILE A 129 -11.29 3.52 -4.84
N ASP A 130 -11.71 2.48 -5.56
CA ASP A 130 -11.02 1.94 -6.73
C ASP A 130 -9.54 1.59 -6.53
N TRP A 131 -9.12 1.24 -5.31
CA TRP A 131 -7.73 0.90 -5.00
C TRP A 131 -7.18 -0.29 -5.79
N HIS A 132 -8.04 -1.15 -6.31
CA HIS A 132 -7.66 -2.22 -7.24
C HIS A 132 -6.98 -1.73 -8.52
N LEU A 133 -7.20 -0.47 -8.92
CA LEU A 133 -6.50 0.15 -10.05
C LEU A 133 -5.05 0.54 -9.70
N GLU A 134 -4.77 0.75 -8.40
CA GLU A 134 -3.49 1.22 -7.89
C GLU A 134 -2.65 0.10 -7.24
N LEU A 135 -3.29 -0.90 -6.62
CA LEU A 135 -2.68 -1.87 -5.71
C LEU A 135 -2.87 -3.33 -6.17
N GLY A 136 -2.87 -3.59 -7.48
CA GLY A 136 -3.30 -4.86 -8.05
C GLY A 136 -2.56 -6.12 -7.53
N ASN A 137 -1.29 -5.99 -7.16
CA ASN A 137 -0.41 -7.11 -6.76
C ASN A 137 -0.07 -7.13 -5.26
N LEU A 138 -0.78 -6.34 -4.45
CA LEU A 138 -0.43 -6.15 -3.05
C LEU A 138 -0.76 -7.40 -2.22
N VAL A 139 0.19 -7.83 -1.40
CA VAL A 139 0.11 -9.02 -0.53
C VAL A 139 -0.14 -8.62 0.92
N THR A 140 0.54 -7.57 1.40
CA THR A 140 0.42 -7.08 2.77
C THR A 140 0.05 -5.60 2.76
N LEU A 141 -1.03 -5.26 3.46
CA LEU A 141 -1.54 -3.90 3.60
C LEU A 141 -1.76 -3.57 5.07
N ASN A 142 -1.06 -2.55 5.56
CA ASN A 142 -1.25 -2.02 6.90
C ASN A 142 -1.92 -0.64 6.82
N LEU A 143 -3.13 -0.54 7.34
CA LEU A 143 -3.95 0.67 7.42
C LEU A 143 -4.33 0.99 8.87
N ALA A 144 -3.59 0.47 9.85
CA ALA A 144 -3.85 0.71 11.25
C ALA A 144 -3.91 2.22 11.56
N GLN A 145 -4.74 2.63 12.53
CA GLN A 145 -4.85 4.02 12.98
C GLN A 145 -5.12 5.02 11.83
N ASN A 146 -6.08 4.70 10.96
CA ASN A 146 -6.62 5.60 9.95
C ASN A 146 -8.06 6.02 10.32
N ARG A 147 -8.82 6.54 9.36
CA ARG A 147 -10.20 7.02 9.56
C ARG A 147 -11.19 6.29 8.66
N LEU A 148 -10.87 5.06 8.25
CA LEU A 148 -11.69 4.29 7.34
C LEU A 148 -13.00 3.90 8.00
N LYS A 149 -14.11 4.12 7.28
CA LYS A 149 -15.45 3.67 7.66
C LYS A 149 -15.97 2.55 6.77
N LYS A 150 -15.57 2.59 5.48
CA LYS A 150 -16.03 1.69 4.43
C LYS A 150 -14.84 0.96 3.81
N LEU A 151 -15.05 -0.28 3.42
CA LEU A 151 -14.03 -1.19 2.86
C LEU A 151 -14.33 -1.60 1.40
N SER A 152 -15.31 -0.96 0.76
CA SER A 152 -15.75 -1.29 -0.61
C SER A 152 -14.61 -1.29 -1.63
N GLY A 153 -13.64 -0.38 -1.50
CA GLY A 153 -12.46 -0.30 -2.36
C GLY A 153 -11.47 -1.45 -2.24
N LEU A 154 -11.53 -2.25 -1.16
CA LEU A 154 -10.63 -3.38 -0.93
C LEU A 154 -11.13 -4.69 -1.57
N ARG A 155 -12.41 -4.76 -1.94
CA ARG A 155 -13.08 -5.99 -2.41
C ARG A 155 -12.38 -6.71 -3.57
N LYS A 156 -11.62 -5.98 -4.39
CA LYS A 156 -10.96 -6.50 -5.60
C LYS A 156 -9.45 -6.69 -5.43
N LEU A 157 -8.89 -6.56 -4.22
CA LEU A 157 -7.47 -6.82 -3.96
C LEU A 157 -7.22 -8.33 -3.79
N LEU A 158 -7.37 -9.08 -4.88
CA LEU A 158 -7.42 -10.55 -4.87
C LEU A 158 -6.13 -11.22 -4.39
N SER A 159 -5.00 -10.51 -4.42
CA SER A 159 -3.69 -10.99 -3.97
C SER A 159 -3.40 -10.72 -2.49
N LEU A 160 -4.33 -10.09 -1.77
CA LEU A 160 -4.09 -9.66 -0.39
C LEU A 160 -4.20 -10.84 0.59
N VAL A 161 -3.13 -11.05 1.36
CA VAL A 161 -3.00 -12.12 2.37
C VAL A 161 -3.10 -11.55 3.78
N ASN A 162 -2.47 -10.40 4.03
CA ASN A 162 -2.41 -9.76 5.34
C ASN A 162 -3.02 -8.35 5.29
N LEU A 163 -4.02 -8.11 6.13
CA LEU A 163 -4.70 -6.82 6.22
C LEU A 163 -4.83 -6.37 7.68
N ASP A 164 -4.19 -5.25 8.01
CA ASP A 164 -4.36 -4.59 9.29
C ASP A 164 -5.27 -3.36 9.13
N LEU A 165 -6.46 -3.41 9.74
CA LEU A 165 -7.43 -2.32 9.80
C LEU A 165 -7.66 -1.86 11.25
N SER A 166 -6.75 -2.18 12.17
CA SER A 166 -6.91 -1.83 13.58
C SER A 166 -7.04 -0.32 13.80
N CYS A 167 -7.77 0.08 14.84
CA CYS A 167 -7.98 1.48 15.24
C CYS A 167 -8.50 2.37 14.09
N ASN A 168 -9.46 1.88 13.31
CA ASN A 168 -10.20 2.66 12.31
C ASN A 168 -11.60 3.01 12.83
N LEU A 169 -12.50 3.44 11.95
CA LEU A 169 -13.86 3.87 12.27
C LEU A 169 -14.92 2.94 11.65
N ILE A 170 -14.59 1.66 11.51
CA ILE A 170 -15.50 0.65 10.91
C ILE A 170 -16.52 0.23 11.97
N ASP A 171 -17.79 0.48 11.70
CA ASP A 171 -18.90 0.23 12.65
C ASP A 171 -19.81 -0.91 12.17
N GLU A 172 -20.03 -0.99 10.86
CA GLU A 172 -20.97 -1.93 10.27
C GLU A 172 -20.29 -3.27 9.93
N LEU A 173 -20.94 -4.37 10.32
CA LEU A 173 -20.49 -5.73 10.00
C LEU A 173 -20.54 -6.02 8.48
N GLU A 174 -21.40 -5.32 7.74
CA GLU A 174 -21.53 -5.48 6.27
C GLU A 174 -20.26 -5.06 5.53
N GLU A 175 -19.49 -4.13 6.09
CA GLU A 175 -18.21 -3.73 5.48
C GLU A 175 -17.18 -4.87 5.50
N VAL A 176 -17.30 -5.80 6.45
CA VAL A 176 -16.46 -7.00 6.51
C VAL A 176 -16.76 -7.94 5.33
N ASP A 177 -17.98 -7.93 4.78
CA ASP A 177 -18.31 -8.76 3.61
C ASP A 177 -17.47 -8.36 2.37
N ASN A 178 -16.96 -7.12 2.32
CA ASN A 178 -16.07 -6.68 1.25
C ASN A 178 -14.70 -7.38 1.31
N VAL A 179 -14.15 -7.57 2.52
CA VAL A 179 -12.86 -8.25 2.72
C VAL A 179 -13.00 -9.77 2.84
N ALA A 180 -14.16 -10.27 3.29
CA ALA A 180 -14.44 -11.71 3.37
C ALA A 180 -14.45 -12.41 2.00
N ARG A 181 -14.71 -11.65 0.93
CA ARG A 181 -14.66 -12.12 -0.45
C ARG A 181 -13.25 -12.30 -1.02
N LEU A 182 -12.21 -11.84 -0.31
CA LEU A 182 -10.84 -11.96 -0.76
C LEU A 182 -10.36 -13.41 -0.65
N PRO A 183 -9.97 -14.06 -1.75
CA PRO A 183 -9.83 -15.52 -1.82
C PRO A 183 -8.67 -16.08 -1.01
N ILE A 184 -7.62 -15.29 -0.80
CA ILE A 184 -6.37 -15.73 -0.13
C ILE A 184 -6.05 -14.93 1.12
N LEU A 185 -7.01 -14.15 1.64
CA LEU A 185 -6.83 -13.44 2.90
C LEU A 185 -6.69 -14.45 4.05
N GLU A 186 -5.58 -14.37 4.79
CA GLU A 186 -5.25 -15.26 5.90
C GLU A 186 -5.24 -14.52 7.24
N ALA A 187 -4.86 -13.24 7.27
CA ALA A 187 -4.79 -12.45 8.50
C ALA A 187 -5.56 -11.14 8.37
N LEU A 188 -6.50 -10.92 9.30
CA LEU A 188 -7.30 -9.72 9.40
C LEU A 188 -7.25 -9.18 10.84
N ARG A 189 -6.93 -7.89 10.99
CA ARG A 189 -7.01 -7.20 12.28
C ARG A 189 -8.07 -6.11 12.24
N LEU A 190 -9.02 -6.16 13.17
CA LEU A 190 -10.11 -5.21 13.34
C LEU A 190 -10.17 -4.62 14.76
N THR A 191 -9.23 -4.96 15.64
CA THR A 191 -9.11 -4.37 16.99
C THR A 191 -9.26 -2.84 16.98
N GLY A 192 -9.90 -2.27 17.99
CA GLY A 192 -10.01 -0.80 18.12
C GLY A 192 -10.96 -0.13 17.12
N ASN A 193 -11.73 -0.88 16.34
CA ASN A 193 -12.86 -0.36 15.57
C ASN A 193 -14.16 -0.37 16.40
N PRO A 194 -15.12 0.53 16.15
CA PRO A 194 -16.43 0.51 16.80
C PRO A 194 -17.12 -0.86 16.78
N LEU A 195 -17.04 -1.61 15.67
CA LEU A 195 -17.62 -2.95 15.55
C LEU A 195 -17.05 -3.95 16.58
N ALA A 196 -15.77 -3.79 16.95
CA ALA A 196 -15.05 -4.66 17.88
C ALA A 196 -15.45 -4.41 19.35
N GLY A 197 -16.24 -3.37 19.62
CA GLY A 197 -16.79 -3.10 20.95
C GLY A 197 -17.91 -4.08 21.35
N SER A 198 -18.45 -4.86 20.41
CA SER A 198 -19.48 -5.86 20.72
C SER A 198 -18.90 -7.14 21.33
N VAL A 199 -19.57 -7.73 22.33
CA VAL A 199 -19.10 -8.95 23.01
C VAL A 199 -18.97 -10.14 22.04
N ASP A 200 -19.89 -10.23 21.08
CA ASP A 200 -19.93 -11.30 20.09
C ASP A 200 -19.24 -10.91 18.76
N TYR A 201 -18.35 -9.91 18.76
CA TYR A 201 -17.77 -9.42 17.51
C TYR A 201 -17.01 -10.52 16.76
N ARG A 202 -16.19 -11.31 17.47
CA ARG A 202 -15.34 -12.35 16.85
C ARG A 202 -16.17 -13.42 16.11
N PRO A 203 -17.14 -14.12 16.75
CA PRO A 203 -18.00 -15.07 16.04
C PRO A 203 -18.78 -14.43 14.88
N ARG A 204 -19.24 -13.18 15.04
CA ARG A 204 -20.00 -12.48 14.00
C ARG A 204 -19.14 -12.15 12.77
N VAL A 205 -17.91 -11.71 12.97
CA VAL A 205 -16.94 -11.47 11.88
C VAL A 205 -16.59 -12.79 11.20
N LEU A 206 -16.24 -13.83 11.96
CA LEU A 206 -15.92 -15.15 11.42
C LEU A 206 -17.08 -15.74 10.62
N SER A 207 -18.34 -15.49 11.03
CA SER A 207 -19.52 -15.96 10.29
C SER A 207 -19.61 -15.44 8.85
N ARG A 208 -18.95 -14.31 8.54
CA ARG A 208 -18.88 -13.74 7.18
C ARG A 208 -17.89 -14.46 6.27
N PHE A 209 -16.92 -15.18 6.85
CA PHE A 209 -15.95 -15.98 6.12
C PHE A 209 -16.44 -17.40 5.80
N HIS A 210 -17.62 -17.78 6.31
CA HIS A 210 -18.26 -19.08 6.03
C HIS A 210 -17.30 -20.26 6.27
N GLU A 211 -17.07 -21.10 5.24
CA GLU A 211 -16.20 -22.28 5.30
C GLU A 211 -14.73 -21.92 5.60
N ARG A 212 -14.30 -20.71 5.22
CA ARG A 212 -12.93 -20.21 5.43
C ARG A 212 -12.70 -19.61 6.81
N ALA A 213 -13.72 -19.58 7.67
CA ALA A 213 -13.60 -19.04 9.02
C ALA A 213 -12.52 -19.75 9.88
N ALA A 214 -12.21 -21.02 9.59
CA ALA A 214 -11.16 -21.77 10.30
C ALA A 214 -9.73 -21.41 9.85
N GLU A 215 -9.59 -20.89 8.63
CA GLU A 215 -8.28 -20.56 8.02
C GLU A 215 -7.84 -19.14 8.39
N ILE A 216 -8.80 -18.23 8.55
CA ILE A 216 -8.54 -16.83 8.87
C ILE A 216 -8.08 -16.65 10.33
N SER A 217 -7.00 -15.89 10.51
CA SER A 217 -6.56 -15.36 11.79
C SER A 217 -7.17 -13.98 12.01
N LEU A 218 -8.01 -13.84 13.05
CA LEU A 218 -8.67 -12.60 13.41
C LEU A 218 -8.00 -12.00 14.65
N ASP A 219 -7.53 -10.76 14.54
CA ASP A 219 -6.83 -10.04 15.63
C ASP A 219 -5.58 -10.78 16.16
N SER A 220 -4.86 -11.46 15.26
CA SER A 220 -3.67 -12.27 15.56
C SER A 220 -3.94 -13.64 16.17
N GLU A 221 -5.21 -14.01 16.35
CA GLU A 221 -5.61 -15.31 16.90
C GLU A 221 -6.56 -16.04 15.94
N ARG A 222 -6.33 -17.34 15.77
CA ARG A 222 -7.31 -18.19 15.07
C ARG A 222 -8.59 -18.33 15.90
N GLY A 223 -9.72 -18.49 15.23
CA GLY A 223 -11.00 -18.75 15.89
C GLY A 223 -10.91 -20.01 16.76
N THR A 224 -11.36 -19.92 18.01
CA THR A 224 -11.52 -21.10 18.86
C THR A 224 -12.66 -21.97 18.35
N GLN A 225 -12.67 -23.27 18.68
CA GLN A 225 -13.73 -24.18 18.22
C GLN A 225 -15.14 -23.67 18.56
N LYS A 226 -15.33 -23.09 19.75
CA LYS A 226 -16.61 -22.51 20.17
C LYS A 226 -17.05 -21.35 19.30
N GLU A 227 -16.12 -20.46 18.94
CA GLU A 227 -16.40 -19.32 18.06
C GLU A 227 -16.71 -19.79 16.65
N LEU A 228 -15.98 -20.80 16.15
CA LEU A 228 -16.21 -21.39 14.82
C LEU A 228 -17.59 -22.08 14.75
N ASP A 229 -17.95 -22.88 15.74
CA ASP A 229 -19.27 -23.52 15.81
C ASP A 229 -20.40 -22.48 15.82
N THR A 230 -20.22 -21.41 16.61
CA THR A 230 -21.17 -20.30 16.67
C THR A 230 -21.24 -19.56 15.33
N ALA A 231 -20.10 -19.29 14.71
CA ALA A 231 -20.01 -18.63 13.41
C ALA A 231 -20.69 -19.44 12.30
N LEU A 232 -20.55 -20.77 12.31
CA LEU A 232 -21.22 -21.67 11.38
C LEU A 232 -22.74 -21.58 11.52
N VAL A 233 -23.28 -21.64 12.75
CA VAL A 233 -24.71 -21.48 13.01
C VAL A 233 -25.20 -20.11 12.53
N LEU A 234 -24.48 -19.03 12.85
CA LEU A 234 -24.82 -17.68 12.42
C LEU A 234 -24.84 -17.56 10.89
N SER A 235 -23.87 -18.17 10.21
CA SER A 235 -23.79 -18.15 8.75
C SER A 235 -24.94 -18.92 8.08
N ALA A 236 -25.34 -20.05 8.67
CA ALA A 236 -26.46 -20.86 8.19
C ALA A 236 -27.82 -20.15 8.38
N LEU A 237 -28.00 -19.49 9.53
CA LEU A 237 -29.17 -18.65 9.81
C LEU A 237 -29.24 -17.47 8.85
N HIS A 238 -28.12 -16.80 8.61
CA HIS A 238 -28.05 -15.69 7.66
C HIS A 238 -28.41 -16.14 6.24
N THR A 239 -27.86 -17.26 5.78
CA THR A 239 -28.16 -17.84 4.46
C THR A 239 -29.63 -18.21 4.32
N SER A 240 -30.22 -18.81 5.35
CA SER A 240 -31.65 -19.17 5.38
C SER A 240 -32.55 -17.95 5.34
N LYS A 241 -32.21 -16.91 6.11
CA LYS A 241 -32.94 -15.62 6.11
C LYS A 241 -32.88 -14.94 4.74
N MET A 242 -31.71 -14.93 4.09
CA MET A 242 -31.56 -14.35 2.75
C MET A 242 -32.38 -15.10 1.69
N ARG A 243 -32.45 -16.43 1.76
CA ARG A 243 -33.31 -17.23 0.86
C ARG A 243 -34.79 -16.89 1.02
N GLN A 244 -35.28 -16.70 2.25
CA GLN A 244 -36.67 -16.31 2.51
C GLN A 244 -37.01 -14.92 1.96
N ILE A 245 -36.09 -13.95 2.10
CA ILE A 245 -36.27 -12.59 1.57
C ILE A 245 -36.36 -12.60 0.04
N SER A 246 -35.48 -13.37 -0.63
CA SER A 246 -35.52 -13.51 -2.09
C SER A 246 -36.81 -14.17 -2.59
N GLN A 247 -37.33 -15.17 -1.86
CA GLN A 247 -38.60 -15.84 -2.21
C GLN A 247 -39.82 -14.93 -2.01
N ASN A 248 -39.81 -14.08 -0.99
CA ASN A 248 -40.88 -13.12 -0.73
C ASN A 248 -40.87 -11.92 -1.69
N SER A 249 -39.72 -11.58 -2.28
CA SER A 249 -39.61 -10.47 -3.25
C SER A 249 -40.01 -10.87 -4.68
N GLN A 250 -40.20 -12.17 -4.94
CA GLN A 250 -40.63 -12.72 -6.25
C GLN A 250 -42.13 -13.08 -6.30
N ARG A 251 -42.86 -12.89 -5.19
CA ARG A 251 -44.32 -13.05 -5.11
C ARG A 251 -45.00 -11.69 -5.10
#